data_AF-A0A3D0NXI4-F1
#
_entry.id   AF-A0A3D0NXI4-F1
#
_cell.length_a   1.000
_cell.length_b   1.000
_cell.length_c   1.000
_cell.angle_alpha   90.00
_cell.angle_beta   90.00
_cell.angle_gamma   90.00
#
_symmetry.space_group_name_H-M   'P 1'
#
loop_
_entity.id
_entity.type
_entity.pdbx_description
1 polymer ?
#
loop_
_entity_poly.entity_id
_entity_poly.type
_entity_poly.pdbx_seq_one_letter_code
_entity_poly.pdbx_strand_id
1 'polypeptide(L)' 'MCNANVIKAMKSTIKELVVYVPAENFAVSKSFYAALGFELTDGWGGTFDCRLGGAVFRLQNYYVKDWAENFMMK' A
#
# COMPACT_ATOMS: atom_id res chain seq x y z
N MET A 1 4.92 20.06 44.19
CA MET A 1 3.95 20.18 43.09
C MET A 1 4.72 20.12 41.78
N CYS A 2 4.74 18.98 41.08
CA CYS A 2 5.46 18.85 39.80
C CYS A 2 4.59 19.36 38.65
N ASN A 3 5.20 20.16 37.78
CA ASN A 3 4.59 20.95 36.72
C ASN A 3 4.06 20.04 35.58
N ALA A 4 2.75 20.10 35.32
CA ALA A 4 2.04 19.25 34.35
C ALA A 4 2.19 19.72 32.89
N ASN A 5 3.37 20.23 32.48
CA ASN A 5 3.53 20.95 31.22
C ASN A 5 4.69 20.46 30.33
N VAL A 6 4.87 19.15 30.16
CA VAL A 6 5.79 18.65 29.11
C VAL A 6 5.31 17.37 28.46
N ILE A 7 4.14 17.35 27.81
CA ILE A 7 3.93 16.54 26.58
C ILE A 7 2.87 17.25 25.72
N LYS A 8 3.29 18.20 24.88
CA LYS A 8 2.45 18.67 23.76
C LYS A 8 2.53 17.58 22.69
N ALA A 9 1.50 16.75 22.56
CA ALA A 9 1.44 15.72 21.53
C ALA A 9 1.56 16.39 20.14
N MET A 10 2.64 16.10 19.43
CA MET A 10 2.86 16.60 18.08
C MET A 10 1.90 15.86 17.14
N LYS A 11 1.04 16.60 16.44
CA LYS A 11 0.06 16.02 15.51
C LYS A 11 0.81 15.39 14.33
N SER A 12 0.66 14.08 14.12
CA SER A 12 1.33 13.36 13.03
C SER A 12 0.98 13.98 11.67
N THR A 13 2.00 14.16 10.83
CA THR A 13 1.87 14.68 9.46
C THR A 13 1.78 13.58 8.40
N ILE A 14 1.96 12.31 8.81
CA ILE A 14 1.92 11.15 7.92
C ILE A 14 0.54 11.07 7.28
N LYS A 15 0.49 11.03 5.94
CA LYS A 15 -0.75 11.00 5.17
C LYS A 15 -1.23 9.58 4.89
N GLU A 16 -0.29 8.67 4.64
CA GLU A 16 -0.59 7.32 4.19
C GLU A 16 0.59 6.39 4.46
N LEU A 17 0.29 5.12 4.75
CA LEU A 17 1.26 4.04 4.79
C LEU A 17 0.82 3.02 3.75
N VAL A 18 1.57 2.93 2.65
CA VAL A 18 1.22 2.09 1.50
C VAL A 18 2.01 0.80 1.55
N VAL A 19 1.32 -0.32 1.46
CA VAL A 19 1.93 -1.65 1.40
C VAL A 19 2.26 -2.03 -0.04
N TYR A 20 3.36 -2.75 -0.23
CA TYR A 20 3.68 -3.38 -1.51
C TYR A 20 3.02 -4.75 -1.55
N VAL A 21 2.24 -4.99 -2.60
CA VAL A 21 1.52 -6.25 -2.84
C VAL A 21 2.25 -7.01 -3.96
N PRO A 22 2.85 -8.15 -3.66
CA PRO A 22 3.50 -8.97 -4.67
C PRO A 22 2.47 -9.57 -5.61
N ALA A 23 2.80 -9.65 -6.90
CA ALA A 23 1.95 -10.26 -7.91
C ALA A 23 2.66 -11.45 -8.55
N GLU A 24 2.08 -12.66 -8.43
CA GLU A 24 2.59 -13.85 -9.10
C GLU A 24 2.58 -13.67 -10.62
N ASN A 25 1.47 -13.14 -11.16
CA ASN A 25 1.37 -12.69 -12.54
C ASN A 25 0.93 -11.23 -12.59
N PHE A 26 1.90 -10.35 -12.78
CA PHE A 26 1.68 -8.91 -12.73
C PHE A 26 0.65 -8.39 -13.74
N ALA A 27 0.66 -8.90 -14.98
CA ALA A 27 -0.29 -8.47 -16.01
C ALA A 27 -1.74 -8.87 -15.68
N VAL A 28 -1.90 -10.10 -15.16
CA VAL A 28 -3.22 -10.59 -14.71
C VAL A 28 -3.70 -9.79 -13.50
N SER A 29 -2.87 -9.60 -12.48
CA SER A 29 -3.23 -8.82 -11.29
C SER A 29 -3.57 -7.36 -11.65
N LYS A 30 -2.81 -6.73 -12.55
CA LYS A 30 -3.09 -5.38 -13.05
C LYS A 30 -4.49 -5.30 -13.66
N SER A 31 -4.81 -6.24 -14.54
CA SER A 31 -6.11 -6.30 -15.22
C SER A 31 -7.26 -6.57 -14.24
N PHE A 32 -7.03 -7.46 -13.28
CA PHE A 32 -7.99 -7.77 -12.22
C PHE A 32 -8.35 -6.54 -11.38
N TYR A 33 -7.36 -5.81 -10.85
CA TYR A 33 -7.63 -4.63 -10.03
C TYR A 33 -8.26 -3.49 -10.83
N ALA A 34 -7.85 -3.28 -12.09
CA ALA A 34 -8.52 -2.32 -12.96
C ALA A 34 -10.00 -2.69 -13.19
N ALA A 35 -10.31 -3.98 -13.42
CA ALA A 35 -11.68 -4.45 -13.61
C ALA A 35 -12.56 -4.31 -12.35
N LEU A 36 -11.95 -4.39 -11.15
CA LEU A 36 -12.63 -4.10 -9.88
C LEU A 36 -12.92 -2.60 -9.68
N GLY A 37 -12.42 -1.74 -10.55
CA GLY A 37 -12.62 -0.29 -10.50
C GLY A 37 -11.51 0.49 -9.78
N PHE A 38 -10.38 -0.14 -9.47
CA PHE A 38 -9.22 0.62 -8.98
C PHE A 38 -8.70 1.56 -10.08
N GLU A 39 -8.33 2.76 -9.67
CA GLU A 39 -7.48 3.65 -10.45
C GLU A 39 -6.03 3.15 -10.34
N LEU A 40 -5.39 2.89 -11.47
CA LEU A 40 -4.02 2.42 -11.56
C LEU A 40 -3.13 3.54 -12.10
N THR A 41 -2.17 3.98 -11.30
CA THR A 41 -1.15 4.96 -11.70
C THR A 41 0.21 4.28 -11.79
N ASP A 42 0.95 4.53 -12.87
CA ASP A 42 2.33 4.03 -12.99
C ASP A 42 3.19 4.51 -11.83
N GLY A 43 3.81 3.56 -11.15
CA GLY A 43 4.76 3.80 -10.08
C GLY A 43 6.20 3.65 -10.54
N TRP A 44 7.15 3.77 -9.60
CA TRP A 44 8.56 3.54 -9.88
C TRP A 44 8.91 2.05 -9.79
N GLY A 45 9.87 1.59 -10.62
CA GLY A 45 10.44 0.25 -10.51
C GLY A 45 9.49 -0.89 -10.88
N GLY A 46 8.61 -0.69 -11.87
CA GLY A 46 7.67 -1.73 -12.31
C GLY A 46 6.55 -1.97 -11.31
N THR A 47 6.02 -0.90 -10.72
CA THR A 47 4.91 -0.94 -9.78
C THR A 47 3.72 -0.14 -10.31
N PHE A 48 2.52 -0.39 -9.77
CA PHE A 48 1.36 0.47 -9.94
C PHE A 48 0.80 0.84 -8.58
N ASP A 49 0.47 2.11 -8.39
CA ASP A 49 -0.37 2.54 -7.28
C ASP A 49 -1.82 2.23 -7.63
N CYS A 50 -2.46 1.40 -6.81
CA CYS A 50 -3.85 1.01 -6.94
C CYS A 50 -4.66 1.76 -5.87
N ARG A 51 -5.63 2.59 -6.30
CA ARG A 51 -6.51 3.32 -5.40
C ARG A 51 -7.98 3.09 -5.73
N LEU A 52 -8.76 2.76 -4.70
CA LEU A 52 -10.22 2.71 -4.75
C LEU A 52 -10.80 3.27 -3.46
N GLY A 53 -11.30 4.51 -3.51
CA GLY A 53 -11.73 5.22 -2.30
C GLY A 53 -10.61 5.34 -1.28
N GLY A 54 -10.81 4.79 -0.07
CA GLY A 54 -9.80 4.75 0.99
C GLY A 54 -8.83 3.58 0.93
N ALA A 55 -9.04 2.60 0.03
CA ALA A 55 -8.15 1.45 -0.13
C ALA A 55 -7.00 1.81 -1.07
N VAL A 56 -5.77 1.73 -0.57
CA VAL A 56 -4.56 2.08 -1.33
C VAL A 56 -3.46 1.07 -1.07
N PHE A 57 -2.88 0.56 -2.15
CA PHE A 57 -1.73 -0.33 -2.12
C PHE A 57 -0.90 -0.18 -3.39
N ARG A 58 0.33 -0.70 -3.36
CA ARG A 58 1.23 -0.67 -4.52
C ARG A 58 1.42 -2.09 -5.05
N LEU A 59 0.87 -2.36 -6.23
CA LEU A 59 1.09 -3.62 -6.93
C LEU A 59 2.53 -3.66 -7.46
N GLN A 60 3.26 -4.75 -7.22
CA GLN A 60 4.65 -4.88 -7.65
C GLN A 60 4.87 -6.07 -8.58
N ASN A 61 5.62 -5.87 -9.65
CA ASN A 61 6.12 -6.94 -10.52
C ASN A 61 7.34 -7.64 -9.89
N TYR A 62 7.15 -8.15 -8.67
CA TYR A 62 8.17 -8.89 -7.92
C TYR A 62 7.48 -9.90 -7.01
N TYR A 63 7.79 -11.17 -7.21
CA TYR A 63 7.18 -12.27 -6.48
C TYR A 63 8.26 -13.12 -5.83
N VAL A 64 8.27 -13.13 -4.51
CA VAL A 64 9.05 -14.07 -3.69
C VAL A 64 8.05 -14.93 -2.96
N LYS A 65 8.01 -16.22 -3.29
CA LYS A 65 7.00 -17.17 -2.82
C LYS A 65 6.80 -17.11 -1.30
N ASP A 66 7.88 -17.25 -0.53
CA ASP A 66 7.81 -17.26 0.93
C ASP A 66 7.21 -15.99 1.53
N TRP A 67 7.37 -14.85 0.84
CA TRP A 67 6.81 -13.57 1.29
C TRP A 67 5.38 -13.41 0.81
N ALA A 68 5.12 -13.71 -0.46
CA ALA A 68 3.83 -13.53 -1.10
C ALA A 68 2.76 -14.47 -0.53
N GLU A 69 3.10 -15.72 -0.25
CA GLU A 69 2.17 -16.70 0.33
C GLU A 69 1.82 -16.41 1.79
N ASN A 70 2.61 -15.58 2.47
CA ASN A 70 2.34 -15.10 3.83
C ASN A 70 1.83 -13.64 3.87
N PHE A 71 1.63 -13.03 2.70
CA PHE A 71 1.18 -11.65 2.61
C PHE A 71 -0.34 -11.55 2.81
N MET A 72 -0.76 -10.83 3.86
CA MET A 72 -2.17 -10.65 4.21
C MET A 72 -2.54 -9.17 4.17
N MET A 73 -3.65 -8.84 3.50
CA MET A 73 -4.25 -7.50 3.53
C MET A 73 -5.53 -7.54 4.38
N LYS A 74 -5.81 -6.47 5.12
CA LYS A 74 -7.03 -6.30 5.92
C LYS A 74 -7.82 -5.09 5.43
#